data_AF-A0A183CFE5-F1
#
_entry.id   AF-A0A183CFE5-F1
#
_cell.length_a   1.000
_cell.length_b   1.000
_cell.length_c   1.000
_cell.angle_alpha   90.00
_cell.angle_beta   90.00
_cell.angle_gamma   90.00
#
_symmetry.space_group_name_H-M   'P 1'
#
loop_
_entity.id
_entity.type
_entity.pdbx_description
1 polymer ?
#
loop_
_entity_poly.entity_id
_entity_poly.type
_entity_poly.pdbx_seq_one_letter_code
_entity_poly.pdbx_strand_id
1 'polypeptide(L)'
;MWALQKKCYKDGTRDGWMAENCQKSCAFCRPTIGATAETSSSEEDREEELDGLQDIFPNISKEVIRDVLEAKEGDRELAVGALIEMSKPKPEPELDELQEMFPIISKEVIQDVLKANRGNRGLAGSALLEMTN
;
A
#
# COMPACT_ATOMS: atom_id res chain seq x y z
N MET A 1 -36.43 -7.91 32.22
CA MET A 1 -35.72 -7.41 31.02
C MET A 1 -35.76 -5.88 31.01
N TRP A 2 -34.72 -5.20 31.52
CA TRP A 2 -34.65 -3.72 31.58
C TRP A 2 -33.64 -3.11 30.59
N ALA A 3 -32.92 -3.94 29.82
CA ALA A 3 -31.88 -3.49 28.90
C ALA A 3 -32.38 -3.01 27.52
N LEU A 4 -33.68 -3.14 27.21
CA LEU A 4 -34.25 -2.75 25.91
C LEU A 4 -34.64 -1.25 25.82
N GLN A 5 -34.58 -0.48 26.91
CA GLN A 5 -35.19 0.86 26.98
C GLN A 5 -34.20 2.04 26.84
N LYS A 6 -32.98 1.87 26.31
CA LYS A 6 -31.97 2.95 26.21
C LYS A 6 -31.60 3.62 27.56
N LYS A 7 -31.81 2.92 28.69
CA LYS A 7 -31.65 3.47 30.04
C LYS A 7 -30.24 3.33 30.62
N CYS A 8 -29.19 3.68 29.85
CA CYS A 8 -27.87 3.92 30.47
C CYS A 8 -27.80 5.29 31.17
N TYR A 9 -28.89 6.05 31.14
CA TYR A 9 -29.03 7.34 31.81
C TYR A 9 -30.23 7.27 32.74
N LYS A 10 -30.00 7.61 34.00
CA LYS A 10 -31.06 7.94 34.94
C LYS A 10 -30.92 9.44 35.24
N ASP A 11 -31.99 10.18 35.00
CA ASP A 11 -32.09 11.62 35.32
C ASP A 11 -31.02 12.52 34.68
N GLY A 12 -30.48 12.14 33.51
CA GLY A 12 -29.53 12.96 32.75
C GLY A 12 -28.11 13.02 33.33
N THR A 13 -27.86 12.36 34.46
CA THR A 13 -26.53 12.22 35.06
C THR A 13 -25.95 10.83 34.77
N ARG A 14 -24.67 10.80 34.39
CA ARG A 14 -23.93 9.57 34.09
C ARG A 14 -23.55 8.90 35.41
N ASP A 15 -24.40 8.02 35.93
CA ASP A 15 -24.07 7.19 37.10
C ASP A 15 -22.84 6.34 36.77
N GLY A 16 -21.69 6.73 37.33
CA GLY A 16 -20.36 6.22 36.96
C GLY A 16 -20.23 4.69 37.07
N TRP A 17 -20.96 4.06 37.99
CA TRP A 17 -20.93 2.60 38.18
C TRP A 17 -21.55 1.82 37.01
N MET A 18 -22.55 2.38 36.32
CA MET A 18 -23.12 1.76 35.10
C MET A 18 -22.41 2.22 33.83
N ALA A 19 -21.61 3.29 33.85
CA ALA A 19 -20.90 3.78 32.66
C ALA A 19 -19.87 2.77 32.13
N GLU A 20 -19.11 2.12 33.02
CA GLU A 20 -18.09 1.13 32.64
C GLU A 20 -18.70 -0.17 32.09
N ASN A 21 -19.89 -0.54 32.57
CA ASN A 21 -20.58 -1.76 32.14
C ASN A 21 -21.71 -1.52 31.10
N CYS A 22 -22.04 -0.26 30.80
CA CYS A 22 -23.08 0.09 29.82
C CYS A 22 -22.68 -0.36 28.40
N GLN A 23 -21.41 -0.24 28.04
CA GLN A 23 -20.89 -0.65 26.73
C GLN A 23 -21.08 -2.15 26.47
N LYS A 24 -20.94 -2.97 27.52
CA LYS A 24 -21.17 -4.42 27.46
C LYS A 24 -22.66 -4.81 27.45
N SER A 25 -23.51 -3.96 28.00
CA SER A 25 -24.93 -4.26 28.22
C SER A 25 -25.86 -3.69 27.14
N CYS A 26 -25.44 -2.66 26.41
CA CYS A 26 -26.26 -1.99 25.42
C CYS A 26 -25.71 -2.19 24.01
N ALA A 27 -26.32 -3.11 23.26
CA ALA A 27 -26.05 -3.32 21.82
C ALA A 27 -26.41 -2.10 20.94
N PHE A 28 -26.96 -1.02 21.53
CA PHE A 28 -27.41 0.20 20.85
C PHE A 28 -26.53 1.43 21.12
N CYS A 29 -25.52 1.32 21.99
CA CYS A 29 -24.53 2.38 22.18
C CYS A 29 -23.52 2.36 21.02
N ARG A 30 -23.97 2.72 19.81
CA ARG A 30 -23.05 3.12 18.74
C ARG A 30 -22.37 4.42 19.18
N PRO A 31 -21.03 4.52 19.16
CA PRO A 31 -20.38 5.79 19.40
C PRO A 31 -20.72 6.72 18.22
N THR A 32 -21.30 7.88 18.53
CA THR A 32 -21.43 8.94 17.54
C THR A 32 -20.12 9.73 17.56
N ILE A 33 -19.24 9.36 16.62
CA ILE A 33 -18.16 10.12 15.97
C ILE A 33 -17.42 11.12 16.88
N GLY A 34 -16.19 10.76 17.27
CA GLY A 34 -15.28 11.67 17.97
C GLY A 34 -14.07 11.03 18.66
N ALA A 35 -13.73 9.78 18.34
CA ALA A 35 -12.51 9.13 18.80
C ALA A 35 -11.89 8.44 17.59
N THR A 36 -10.60 8.69 17.38
CA THR A 36 -9.72 7.93 16.52
C THR A 36 -10.11 6.46 16.55
N ALA A 37 -10.37 5.91 15.37
CA ALA A 37 -10.59 4.49 15.17
C ALA A 37 -9.32 3.76 15.60
N GLU A 38 -9.23 3.43 16.89
CA GLU A 38 -8.52 2.25 17.31
C GLU A 38 -9.42 1.10 16.91
N THR A 39 -9.37 0.77 15.62
CA THR A 39 -9.57 -0.59 15.16
C THR A 39 -8.75 -1.42 16.12
N SER A 40 -9.41 -2.21 16.95
CA SER A 40 -8.81 -3.37 17.59
C SER A 40 -8.47 -4.35 16.46
N SER A 41 -7.54 -3.96 15.60
CA SER A 41 -6.80 -4.83 14.74
C SER A 41 -5.83 -5.48 15.71
N SER A 42 -6.19 -6.70 16.11
CA SER A 42 -5.28 -7.58 16.84
C SER A 42 -3.95 -7.61 16.08
N GLU A 43 -2.86 -7.89 16.78
CA GLU A 43 -1.55 -8.04 16.13
C GLU A 43 -1.62 -9.07 14.98
N GLU A 44 -2.52 -10.05 15.10
CA GLU A 44 -2.87 -11.04 14.08
C GLU A 44 -3.46 -10.43 12.80
N ASP A 45 -4.43 -9.51 12.91
CA ASP A 45 -5.05 -8.87 11.75
C ASP A 45 -4.04 -8.03 10.93
N ARG A 46 -3.04 -7.43 11.61
CA ARG A 46 -1.99 -6.66 10.94
C ARG A 46 -0.97 -7.55 10.25
N GLU A 47 -0.63 -8.70 10.85
CA GLU A 47 0.25 -9.66 10.21
C GLU A 47 -0.37 -10.27 8.96
N GLU A 48 -1.66 -10.64 8.99
CA GLU A 48 -2.37 -11.13 7.80
C GLU A 48 -2.41 -10.08 6.67
N GLU A 49 -2.59 -8.80 7.00
CA GLU A 49 -2.57 -7.73 6.02
C GLU A 49 -1.17 -7.53 5.39
N LEU A 50 -0.11 -7.61 6.22
CA LEU A 50 1.27 -7.56 5.74
C LEU A 50 1.63 -8.76 4.87
N ASP A 51 1.17 -9.96 5.24
CA ASP A 51 1.38 -11.20 4.47
C ASP A 51 0.67 -11.13 3.13
N GLY A 52 -0.59 -10.70 3.12
CA GLY A 52 -1.36 -10.51 1.88
C GLY A 52 -0.73 -9.49 0.94
N LEU A 53 -0.14 -8.41 1.47
CA LEU A 53 0.59 -7.42 0.67
C LEU A 53 1.93 -7.98 0.17
N GLN A 54 2.64 -8.78 0.98
CA GLN A 54 3.89 -9.42 0.55
C GLN A 54 3.66 -10.43 -0.58
N ASP A 55 2.56 -11.17 -0.55
CA ASP A 55 2.21 -12.11 -1.62
C ASP A 55 1.98 -11.40 -2.97
N ILE A 56 1.43 -10.18 -2.93
CA ILE A 56 1.21 -9.34 -4.14
C ILE A 56 2.53 -8.71 -4.61
N PHE A 57 3.39 -8.30 -3.67
CA PHE A 57 4.67 -7.65 -3.94
C PHE A 57 5.85 -8.48 -3.41
N PRO A 58 6.15 -9.67 -3.98
CA PRO A 58 7.18 -10.57 -3.46
C PRO A 58 8.60 -9.98 -3.51
N ASN A 59 8.80 -8.93 -4.30
CA ASN A 59 10.07 -8.20 -4.39
C ASN A 59 10.18 -7.05 -3.37
N ILE A 60 9.12 -6.75 -2.62
CA ILE A 60 9.12 -5.75 -1.55
C ILE A 60 9.17 -6.48 -0.20
N SER A 61 10.04 -6.02 0.71
CA SER A 61 10.13 -6.59 2.06
C SER A 61 8.96 -6.15 2.94
N LYS A 62 8.57 -7.00 3.90
CA LYS A 62 7.52 -6.66 4.90
C LYS A 62 7.80 -5.36 5.64
N GLU A 63 9.07 -5.04 5.90
CA GLU A 63 9.47 -3.78 6.54
C GLU A 63 9.08 -2.57 5.69
N VAL A 64 9.35 -2.61 4.37
CA VAL A 64 8.96 -1.52 3.47
C VAL A 64 7.44 -1.42 3.36
N ILE A 65 6.73 -2.55 3.35
CA ILE A 65 5.25 -2.56 3.35
C ILE A 65 4.72 -1.89 4.63
N ARG A 66 5.32 -2.18 5.79
CA ARG A 66 4.96 -1.58 7.08
C ARG A 66 5.24 -0.08 7.10
N ASP A 67 6.42 0.34 6.63
CA ASP A 67 6.78 1.76 6.54
C ASP A 67 5.83 2.52 5.61
N VAL A 68 5.44 1.92 4.48
CA VAL A 68 4.50 2.52 3.54
C VAL A 68 3.09 2.62 4.15
N LEU A 69 2.62 1.59 4.84
CA LEU A 69 1.34 1.65 5.56
C LEU A 69 1.35 2.73 6.64
N GLU A 70 2.42 2.82 7.44
CA GLU A 70 2.56 3.86 8.46
C GLU A 70 2.61 5.27 7.83
N ALA A 71 3.36 5.43 6.74
CA ALA A 71 3.43 6.69 6.00
C ALA A 71 2.11 7.10 5.32
N LYS A 72 1.19 6.15 5.11
CA LYS A 72 -0.16 6.39 4.57
C LYS A 72 -1.25 6.36 5.64
N GLU A 73 -0.88 6.50 6.91
CA GLU A 73 -1.82 6.52 8.05
C GLU A 73 -2.69 5.24 8.14
N GLY A 74 -2.15 4.10 7.70
CA GLY A 74 -2.86 2.83 7.65
C GLY A 74 -3.85 2.71 6.49
N ASP A 75 -3.86 3.64 5.53
CA ASP A 75 -4.68 3.55 4.33
C ASP A 75 -4.08 2.52 3.36
N ARG A 76 -4.70 1.34 3.32
CA ARG A 76 -4.32 0.23 2.45
C ARG A 76 -4.31 0.59 0.97
N GLU A 77 -5.26 1.39 0.50
CA GLU A 77 -5.40 1.70 -0.93
C GLU A 77 -4.28 2.64 -1.38
N LEU A 78 -3.97 3.64 -0.55
CA LEU A 78 -2.82 4.52 -0.76
C LEU A 78 -1.50 3.77 -0.64
N ALA A 79 -1.40 2.82 0.31
CA ALA A 79 -0.20 2.00 0.50
C ALA A 79 0.05 1.09 -0.72
N VAL A 80 -1.00 0.39 -1.20
CA VAL A 80 -0.92 -0.42 -2.42
C VAL A 80 -0.53 0.44 -3.62
N GLY A 81 -1.11 1.63 -3.79
CA GLY A 81 -0.74 2.55 -4.86
C GLY A 81 0.75 2.95 -4.81
N ALA A 82 1.26 3.25 -3.61
CA ALA A 82 2.68 3.56 -3.42
C ALA A 82 3.58 2.35 -3.69
N LEU A 83 3.20 1.16 -3.22
CA LEU A 83 3.94 -0.09 -3.48
C LEU A 83 3.98 -0.44 -4.97
N ILE A 84 2.90 -0.19 -5.71
CA ILE A 84 2.87 -0.33 -7.17
C ILE A 84 3.88 0.64 -7.80
N GLU A 85 3.90 1.91 -7.40
CA GLU A 85 4.86 2.89 -7.91
C GLU A 85 6.31 2.51 -7.60
N MET A 86 6.56 1.95 -6.41
CA MET A 86 7.89 1.45 -6.02
C MET A 86 8.28 0.16 -6.76
N SER A 87 7.31 -0.66 -7.16
CA SER A 87 7.53 -1.90 -7.91
C SER A 87 7.64 -1.67 -9.41
N LYS A 88 7.20 -0.51 -9.91
CA LYS A 88 7.38 -0.15 -11.31
C LYS A 88 8.87 0.01 -11.60
N PRO A 89 9.40 -0.64 -12.65
CA PRO A 89 10.74 -0.34 -13.11
C PRO A 89 10.78 1.15 -13.44
N LYS A 90 11.79 1.84 -12.89
CA LYS A 90 12.01 3.27 -13.11
C LYS A 90 11.85 3.53 -14.61
N PRO A 91 10.94 4.42 -15.05
CA PRO A 91 10.79 4.70 -16.46
C PRO A 91 12.15 5.20 -16.95
N GLU A 92 12.78 4.41 -17.80
CA GLU A 92 13.99 4.78 -18.53
C GLU A 92 13.47 5.53 -19.76
N PRO A 93 13.36 6.88 -19.75
CA PRO A 93 12.87 7.63 -20.91
C PRO A 93 13.69 7.34 -22.17
N GLU A 94 14.96 6.98 -21.99
CA GLU A 94 15.87 6.63 -23.07
C GLU A 94 15.52 5.29 -23.75
N LEU A 95 14.87 4.37 -23.03
CA LEU A 95 14.56 3.03 -23.53
C LEU A 95 13.41 3.06 -24.54
N ASP A 96 12.37 3.84 -24.25
CA ASP A 96 11.21 3.96 -25.12
C ASP A 96 11.59 4.68 -26.43
N GLU A 97 12.42 5.72 -26.38
CA GLU A 97 12.95 6.40 -27.59
C GLU A 97 13.80 5.47 -28.46
N LEU A 98 14.68 4.67 -27.85
CA LEU A 98 15.49 3.69 -28.57
C LEU A 98 14.63 2.58 -29.17
N GLN A 99 13.57 2.17 -28.50
CA GLN A 99 12.64 1.17 -29.00
C GLN A 99 11.82 1.68 -30.19
N GLU A 100 11.48 2.97 -30.23
CA GLU A 100 10.87 3.59 -31.43
C GLU A 100 11.84 3.62 -32.62
N MET A 101 13.14 3.85 -32.38
CA MET A 101 14.16 3.83 -33.43
C MET A 101 14.47 2.41 -33.94
N PHE A 102 14.38 1.41 -33.06
CA PHE A 102 14.73 0.02 -33.36
C PHE A 102 13.54 -0.92 -33.07
N PRO A 103 12.42 -0.80 -33.81
CA PRO A 103 11.21 -1.60 -33.54
C PRO A 103 11.40 -3.10 -33.80
N ILE A 104 12.45 -3.48 -34.53
CA ILE A 104 12.82 -4.87 -34.83
C ILE A 104 13.57 -5.50 -33.65
N ILE A 105 14.17 -4.69 -32.79
CA ILE A 105 14.95 -5.17 -31.65
C ILE A 105 14.05 -5.23 -30.40
N SER A 106 14.12 -6.35 -29.68
CA SER A 106 13.39 -6.55 -28.42
C SER A 106 13.84 -5.55 -27.35
N LYS A 107 12.89 -5.09 -26.53
CA LYS A 107 13.14 -4.16 -25.41
C LYS A 107 14.26 -4.63 -24.46
N GLU A 108 14.32 -5.94 -24.22
CA GLU A 108 15.35 -6.59 -23.38
C GLU A 108 16.76 -6.41 -23.95
N VAL A 109 16.93 -6.57 -25.27
CA VAL A 109 18.22 -6.38 -25.94
C VAL A 109 18.64 -4.91 -25.90
N ILE A 110 17.69 -3.99 -26.08
CA ILE A 110 17.94 -2.55 -25.97
C ILE A 110 18.39 -2.20 -24.53
N GLN A 111 17.75 -2.78 -23.50
CA GLN A 111 18.17 -2.62 -22.10
C GLN A 111 19.57 -3.17 -21.84
N ASP A 112 19.89 -4.36 -22.33
CA ASP A 112 21.21 -4.97 -22.15
C ASP A 112 22.31 -4.12 -22.79
N VAL A 113 22.06 -3.59 -23.99
CA VAL A 113 23.01 -2.72 -24.70
C VAL A 113 23.16 -1.37 -23.98
N LEU A 114 22.06 -0.76 -23.51
CA LEU A 114 22.12 0.46 -22.70
C LEU A 114 22.91 0.22 -21.41
N LYS A 115 22.67 -0.89 -20.72
CA LYS A 115 23.35 -1.27 -19.48
C LYS A 115 24.84 -1.52 -19.72
N ALA A 116 25.20 -2.23 -20.80
CA ALA A 116 26.58 -2.45 -21.21
C ALA A 116 27.31 -1.13 -21.51
N ASN A 117 26.58 -0.15 -22.04
CA ASN A 117 27.08 1.19 -22.36
C ASN A 117 26.91 2.21 -21.22
N ARG A 118 26.60 1.77 -19.99
CA ARG A 118 26.40 2.63 -18.81
C ARG A 118 25.35 3.74 -18.99
N GLY A 119 24.30 3.46 -19.76
CA GLY A 119 23.27 4.45 -20.12
C GLY A 119 23.71 5.44 -21.19
N ASN A 120 24.84 5.23 -21.89
CA ASN A 120 25.22 6.10 -23.00
C ASN A 120 24.40 5.77 -24.26
N ARG A 121 23.33 6.53 -24.48
CA ARG A 121 22.43 6.39 -25.64
C ARG A 121 23.14 6.41 -26.99
N GLY A 122 24.17 7.25 -27.15
CA GLY A 122 24.90 7.37 -28.42
C GLY A 122 25.66 6.10 -28.77
N LEU A 123 26.40 5.56 -27.79
CA LEU A 123 27.11 4.29 -27.96
C LEU A 123 26.16 3.11 -28.09
N ALA A 124 25.08 3.08 -27.30
CA ALA A 124 24.05 2.05 -27.38
C ALA A 124 23.36 2.04 -28.76
N GLY A 125 22.99 3.22 -29.27
CA GLY A 125 22.38 3.36 -30.59
C GLY A 125 23.32 2.92 -31.73
N SER A 126 24.60 3.26 -31.67
CA SER A 126 25.59 2.77 -32.64
C SER A 126 25.73 1.25 -32.61
N ALA A 127 25.79 0.64 -31.42
CA ALA A 127 25.88 -0.81 -31.27
C ALA A 127 24.62 -1.52 -31.79
N LEU A 128 23.42 -0.98 -31.52
CA LEU A 128 22.17 -1.53 -32.04
C LEU A 128 22.09 -1.41 -33.58
N LEU A 129 22.60 -0.31 -34.14
CA LEU A 129 22.66 -0.11 -35.59
C LEU A 129 23.54 -1.18 -36.28
N GLU A 130 24.67 -1.54 -35.67
CA GLU A 130 25.55 -2.63 -36.13
C GLU A 130 24.87 -4.00 -36.08
N MET A 131 23.94 -4.23 -35.16
CA MET A 131 23.20 -5.50 -35.05
C MET A 131 22.08 -5.64 -36.08
N THR A 132 21.61 -4.53 -36.66
CA THR A 132 20.52 -4.51 -37.65
C THR A 132 20.97 -4.42 -39.11
N ASN A 133 22.27 -4.21 -39.37
CA ASN A 133 22.87 -4.24 -40.72
C ASN A 133 23.45 -5.62 -41.03
#